data_AF-A0A4R8DV61-F1
#
_entry.id   AF-A0A4R8DV61-F1
#
_cell.length_a   1.000
_cell.length_b   1.000
_cell.length_c   1.000
_cell.angle_alpha   90.00
_cell.angle_beta   90.00
_cell.angle_gamma   90.00
#
_symmetry.space_group_name_H-M   'P 1'
#
loop_
_entity.id
_entity.type
_entity.pdbx_description
1 polymer ?
#
loop_
_entity_poly.entity_id
_entity_poly.type
_entity_poly.pdbx_seq_one_letter_code
_entity_poly.pdbx_strand_id
1 'polypeptide(L)'
;MIALFIIVGLLIAGACYAWSVTRLRPPRIDDRTADALIRAEVAPGVFTIGPNWLRKSTSGLYEMYVEGRPYERGVVNGKLAAELVVLQEDYFNEQIVKMIPGERYLKFLKYFVGWFNRKLPRHVTTEYKQEIFGVSRSASDKYGYIGTPYQRILNYHAAHDIGHALQNLALVGCTSFGTWGSRSVDGALIIGRNFDFYVGDHFALNKIVQFEAPSEGHRFAFVTWGGFIGVVSGMNEKGLTVTINAAKSGIPMASATPVSLVAREILQYAGTIDEAVRIARSRRMFVSESFLIGSAADGKAILVEKTPKALEVYDPGGERILCANHFQSTGLRARDGVRTRDGLRAPDSEGAPEGEGTASPYRQRRLEELLDGLGPNTVEKTIGVLRDVKGLGGADIGLGNEKSVNQLIAHHSVVFEPQQLRMWVSTAPWQEGAFMCYDLRKAWANLDPREELSTGAIPPDPLMGTPAFAGFLAFRELKHQMDAGETIDPEALVKADPEYYHAYVLAGDYCYKRGERDKARAYYEEALTKEIATAKEEAYIRKQIQR
;
A
#
# COMPACT_ATOMS: atom_id res chain seq x y z
N MET A 1 47.86 -9.67 -25.75
CA MET A 1 47.92 -8.59 -24.73
C MET A 1 47.04 -7.39 -25.08
N ILE A 2 47.15 -6.79 -26.26
CA ILE A 2 46.35 -5.60 -26.65
C ILE A 2 44.83 -5.83 -26.54
N ALA A 3 44.32 -6.98 -27.00
CA ALA A 3 42.89 -7.32 -26.87
C ALA A 3 42.41 -7.41 -25.41
N LEU A 4 43.26 -7.89 -24.49
CA LEU A 4 42.95 -7.96 -23.06
C LEU A 4 42.87 -6.56 -22.44
N PHE A 5 43.78 -5.66 -22.81
CA PHE A 5 43.73 -4.26 -22.37
C PHE A 5 42.50 -3.52 -22.89
N ILE A 6 42.06 -3.78 -24.13
CA ILE A 6 40.83 -3.21 -24.70
C ILE A 6 39.60 -3.72 -23.94
N ILE A 7 39.51 -5.03 -23.68
CA ILE A 7 38.39 -5.62 -22.93
C ILE A 7 38.34 -5.07 -21.50
N VAL A 8 39.48 -5.00 -20.81
CA VAL A 8 39.56 -4.42 -19.46
C VAL A 8 39.20 -2.94 -19.47
N GLY A 9 39.67 -2.17 -20.45
CA GLY A 9 39.29 -0.77 -20.64
C GLY A 9 37.79 -0.56 -20.86
N LEU A 10 37.16 -1.40 -21.67
CA LEU A 10 35.71 -1.37 -21.90
C LEU A 10 34.91 -1.79 -20.66
N LEU A 11 35.40 -2.76 -19.88
CA LEU A 11 34.79 -3.17 -18.62
C LEU A 11 34.89 -2.06 -17.56
N ILE A 12 36.04 -1.37 -17.47
CA ILE A 12 36.22 -0.23 -16.57
C ILE A 12 35.34 0.93 -17.01
N ALA A 13 35.33 1.28 -18.30
CA ALA A 13 34.46 2.33 -18.84
C ALA A 13 32.98 2.00 -18.64
N GLY A 14 32.59 0.74 -18.84
CA GLY A 14 31.24 0.22 -18.58
C GLY A 14 30.87 0.28 -17.09
N ALA A 15 31.78 -0.07 -16.19
CA ALA A 15 31.58 0.03 -14.74
C ALA A 15 31.50 1.48 -14.27
N CYS A 16 32.37 2.37 -14.78
CA CYS A 16 32.32 3.81 -14.52
C CYS A 16 31.02 4.45 -15.06
N TYR A 17 30.58 4.04 -16.26
CA TYR A 17 29.32 4.47 -16.84
C TYR A 17 28.14 3.99 -15.98
N ALA A 18 28.08 2.70 -15.63
CA ALA A 18 27.06 2.13 -14.76
C ALA A 18 27.02 2.83 -13.40
N TRP A 19 28.17 3.05 -12.77
CA TRP A 19 28.30 3.81 -11.51
C TRP A 19 27.81 5.26 -11.63
N SER A 20 28.11 5.92 -12.75
CA SER A 20 27.67 7.30 -13.00
C SER A 20 26.16 7.40 -13.21
N VAL A 21 25.58 6.51 -14.01
CA VAL A 21 24.13 6.56 -14.33
C VAL A 21 23.26 6.03 -13.20
N THR A 22 23.80 5.22 -12.29
CA THR A 22 23.05 4.66 -11.14
C THR A 22 23.00 5.59 -9.94
N ARG A 23 23.82 6.66 -9.90
CA ARG A 23 23.80 7.68 -8.84
C ARG A 23 22.74 8.74 -9.13
N LEU A 24 21.70 8.78 -8.30
CA LEU A 24 20.71 9.85 -8.35
C LEU A 24 21.26 11.08 -7.62
N ARG A 25 21.43 12.20 -8.34
CA ARG A 25 21.85 13.47 -7.74
C ARG A 25 20.64 14.15 -7.08
N PRO A 26 20.79 14.65 -5.84
CA PRO A 26 19.80 15.53 -5.24
C PRO A 26 19.47 16.73 -6.13
N PRO A 27 18.25 17.29 -6.05
CA PRO A 27 17.92 18.51 -6.75
C PRO A 27 18.76 19.68 -6.21
N ARG A 28 18.95 20.70 -7.04
CA ARG A 28 19.46 21.99 -6.57
C ARG A 28 18.41 22.63 -5.68
N ILE A 29 18.84 23.10 -4.51
CA ILE A 29 18.02 23.84 -3.56
C ILE A 29 18.55 25.27 -3.48
N ASP A 30 17.72 26.23 -3.86
CA ASP A 30 18.12 27.64 -3.85
C ASP A 30 18.04 28.25 -2.45
N ASP A 31 17.08 27.82 -1.62
CA ASP A 31 16.94 28.26 -0.23
C ASP A 31 17.07 27.07 0.72
N ARG A 32 18.16 27.07 1.51
CA ARG A 32 18.50 26.02 2.46
C ARG A 32 18.33 26.43 3.92
N THR A 33 17.66 27.55 4.20
CA THR A 33 17.44 28.05 5.56
C THR A 33 16.78 27.02 6.48
N ALA A 34 15.89 26.19 5.93
CA ALA A 34 15.25 25.07 6.65
C ALA A 34 16.25 24.08 7.31
N ASP A 35 17.47 23.98 6.78
CA ASP A 35 18.53 23.12 7.32
C ASP A 35 18.93 23.50 8.74
N ALA A 36 18.85 24.79 9.08
CA ALA A 36 19.21 25.32 10.39
C ALA A 36 18.07 25.23 11.41
N LEU A 37 16.84 24.88 11.01
CA LEU A 37 15.71 24.74 11.91
C LEU A 37 15.97 23.65 12.97
N ILE A 38 15.57 23.89 14.21
CA ILE A 38 15.80 22.97 15.33
C ILE A 38 14.45 22.49 15.84
N ARG A 39 14.31 21.17 16.00
CA ARG A 39 13.15 20.54 16.63
C ARG A 39 13.16 20.82 18.13
N ALA A 40 12.05 21.34 18.65
CA ALA A 40 11.81 21.48 20.08
C ALA A 40 10.77 20.45 20.55
N GLU A 41 10.99 19.86 21.72
CA GLU A 41 9.99 19.03 22.40
C GLU A 41 9.27 19.89 23.45
N VAL A 42 7.98 20.14 23.24
CA VAL A 42 7.18 21.06 24.07
C VAL A 42 6.34 20.34 25.14
N ALA A 43 6.22 19.03 25.00
CA ALA A 43 5.68 18.06 25.95
C ALA A 43 6.19 16.66 25.55
N PRO A 44 6.15 15.64 26.44
CA PRO A 44 6.64 14.31 26.11
C PRO A 44 6.02 13.75 24.82
N GLY A 45 6.84 13.51 23.80
CA GLY A 45 6.40 13.01 22.50
C GLY A 45 5.63 14.01 21.63
N VAL A 46 5.69 15.31 21.97
CA VAL A 46 5.13 16.42 21.18
C VAL A 46 6.26 17.31 20.70
N PHE A 47 6.52 17.28 19.40
CA PHE A 47 7.61 17.98 18.75
C PHE A 47 7.10 19.13 17.89
N THR A 48 7.85 20.24 17.85
CA THR A 48 7.50 21.43 17.08
C THR A 48 8.72 22.00 16.33
N ILE A 49 8.45 22.64 15.18
CA ILE A 49 9.36 23.50 14.44
C ILE A 49 8.53 24.68 13.89
N GLY A 50 8.59 25.83 14.56
CA GLY A 50 7.71 26.96 14.23
C GLY A 50 6.23 26.55 14.36
N PRO A 51 5.40 26.75 13.33
CA PRO A 51 3.99 26.35 13.34
C PRO A 51 3.77 24.85 13.11
N ASN A 52 4.81 24.12 12.71
CA ASN A 52 4.74 22.71 12.35
C ASN A 52 4.94 21.82 13.57
N TRP A 53 4.30 20.64 13.58
CA TRP A 53 4.37 19.76 14.74
C TRP A 53 4.08 18.30 14.43
N LEU A 54 4.50 17.44 15.36
CA LEU A 54 4.22 16.00 15.40
C LEU A 54 3.89 15.62 16.84
N ARG A 55 2.82 14.85 17.04
CA ARG A 55 2.50 14.21 18.33
C ARG A 55 2.09 12.76 18.15
N LYS A 56 2.19 11.98 19.21
CA LYS A 56 1.53 10.67 19.30
C LYS A 56 0.20 10.83 20.05
N SER A 57 -0.92 10.53 19.39
CA SER A 57 -2.25 10.50 20.02
C SER A 57 -2.35 9.34 21.01
N THR A 58 -3.22 9.50 21.99
CA THR A 58 -3.64 8.44 22.91
C THR A 58 -4.24 7.22 22.20
N SER A 59 -4.76 7.40 20.98
CA SER A 59 -5.20 6.32 20.09
C SER A 59 -4.08 5.43 19.55
N GLY A 60 -2.82 5.88 19.66
CA GLY A 60 -1.63 5.24 19.10
C GLY A 60 -1.24 5.74 17.70
N LEU A 61 -2.10 6.50 17.02
CA LEU A 61 -1.76 7.17 15.76
C LEU A 61 -0.83 8.35 16.01
N TYR A 62 0.06 8.63 15.06
CA TYR A 62 0.78 9.90 15.03
C TYR A 62 -0.05 10.94 14.27
N GLU A 63 -0.09 12.15 14.78
CA GLU A 63 -0.72 13.31 14.14
C GLU A 63 0.38 14.29 13.78
N MET A 64 0.40 14.76 12.53
CA MET A 64 1.43 15.67 12.04
C MET A 64 0.80 16.83 11.28
N TYR A 65 1.25 18.05 11.55
CA TYR A 65 0.97 19.22 10.73
C TYR A 65 2.25 19.79 10.12
N VAL A 66 2.26 19.99 8.79
CA VAL A 66 3.39 20.58 8.06
C VAL A 66 2.90 21.61 7.04
N GLU A 67 3.54 22.78 7.01
CA GLU A 67 3.27 23.85 6.06
C GLU A 67 4.57 24.41 5.44
N GLY A 68 4.43 25.04 4.27
CA GLY A 68 5.51 25.82 3.65
C GLY A 68 5.92 25.38 2.25
N ARG A 69 7.14 25.75 1.85
CA ARG A 69 7.72 25.46 0.52
C ARG A 69 8.23 24.01 0.43
N PRO A 70 8.36 23.44 -0.78
CA PRO A 70 8.63 22.01 -0.95
C PRO A 70 9.83 21.48 -0.15
N TYR A 71 11.00 22.11 -0.29
CA TYR A 71 12.19 21.69 0.47
C TYR A 71 12.02 21.86 1.98
N GLU A 72 11.43 22.99 2.39
CA GLU A 72 11.20 23.32 3.80
C GLU A 72 10.27 22.31 4.48
N ARG A 73 9.12 22.01 3.86
CA ARG A 73 8.20 20.95 4.31
C ARG A 73 8.92 19.63 4.48
N GLY A 74 9.74 19.26 3.49
CA GLY A 74 10.52 18.03 3.55
C GLY A 74 11.48 17.98 4.74
N VAL A 75 12.25 19.04 4.97
CA VAL A 75 13.19 19.12 6.10
C VAL A 75 12.45 19.14 7.44
N VAL A 76 11.35 19.88 7.54
CA VAL A 76 10.52 19.95 8.74
C VAL A 76 9.90 18.58 9.05
N ASN A 77 9.27 17.94 8.08
CA ASN A 77 8.68 16.61 8.20
C ASN A 77 9.75 15.60 8.67
N GLY A 78 10.89 15.55 7.97
CA GLY A 78 11.99 14.66 8.32
C GLY A 78 12.54 14.92 9.72
N LYS A 79 12.66 16.17 10.16
CA LYS A 79 13.16 16.49 11.50
C LYS A 79 12.14 16.14 12.58
N LEU A 80 10.87 16.51 12.39
CA LEU A 80 9.79 16.19 13.33
C LEU A 80 9.69 14.67 13.54
N ALA A 81 9.68 13.90 12.46
CA ALA A 81 9.53 12.45 12.45
C ALA A 81 10.84 11.67 12.35
N ALA A 82 11.98 12.22 12.78
CA ALA A 82 13.31 11.65 12.55
C ALA A 82 13.40 10.16 12.96
N GLU A 83 12.89 9.82 14.14
CA GLU A 83 12.88 8.44 14.65
C GLU A 83 11.99 7.53 13.79
N LEU A 84 10.83 8.04 13.33
CA LEU A 84 9.91 7.27 12.49
C LEU A 84 10.47 7.03 11.10
N VAL A 85 11.21 7.99 10.52
CA VAL A 85 11.90 7.83 9.23
C VAL A 85 12.92 6.71 9.33
N VAL A 86 13.74 6.70 10.39
CA VAL A 86 14.75 5.64 10.60
C VAL A 86 14.08 4.29 10.83
N LEU A 87 13.05 4.22 11.67
CA LEU A 87 12.32 2.98 11.94
C LEU A 87 11.71 2.39 10.67
N GLN A 88 11.14 3.22 9.79
CA GLN A 88 10.57 2.71 8.55
C GLN A 88 11.63 2.13 7.61
N GLU A 89 12.81 2.74 7.52
CA GLU A 89 13.91 2.15 6.76
C GLU A 89 14.36 0.81 7.36
N ASP A 90 14.40 0.71 8.70
CA ASP A 90 14.72 -0.53 9.40
C ASP A 90 13.69 -1.63 9.06
N TYR A 91 12.39 -1.35 9.09
CA TYR A 91 11.33 -2.31 8.75
C TYR A 91 11.35 -2.74 7.28
N PHE A 92 11.50 -1.78 6.35
CA PHE A 92 11.63 -2.10 4.92
C PHE A 92 12.84 -2.99 4.66
N ASN A 93 13.99 -2.64 5.24
CA ASN A 93 15.22 -3.39 5.01
C ASN A 93 15.17 -4.80 5.61
N GLU A 94 14.54 -4.98 6.77
CA GLU A 94 14.33 -6.30 7.38
C GLU A 94 13.65 -7.26 6.40
N GLN A 95 12.60 -6.80 5.70
CA GLN A 95 11.91 -7.63 4.70
C GLN A 95 12.73 -7.86 3.44
N ILE A 96 13.44 -6.84 2.95
CA ILE A 96 14.31 -6.98 1.77
C ILE A 96 15.36 -8.07 2.02
N VAL A 97 15.96 -8.10 3.21
CA VAL A 97 16.98 -9.11 3.57
C VAL A 97 16.36 -10.51 3.70
N LYS A 98 15.13 -10.63 4.23
CA LYS A 98 14.40 -11.91 4.28
C LYS A 98 14.08 -12.47 2.89
N MET A 99 13.73 -11.61 1.94
CA MET A 99 13.40 -12.02 0.56
C MET A 99 14.62 -12.34 -0.31
N ILE A 100 15.81 -11.83 0.06
CA ILE A 100 16.99 -11.87 -0.80
C ILE A 100 18.15 -12.62 -0.13
N PRO A 101 18.51 -13.81 -0.64
CA PRO A 101 19.60 -14.59 -0.05
C PRO A 101 20.98 -14.01 -0.40
N GLY A 102 21.61 -13.35 0.58
CA GLY A 102 23.05 -13.09 0.62
C GLY A 102 23.53 -11.71 0.13
N GLU A 103 24.61 -11.23 0.74
CA GLU A 103 25.17 -9.88 0.49
C GLU A 103 25.57 -9.62 -0.96
N ARG A 104 26.02 -10.66 -1.69
CA ARG A 104 26.44 -10.53 -3.10
C ARG A 104 25.24 -10.20 -3.99
N TYR A 105 24.08 -10.81 -3.73
CA TYR A 105 22.86 -10.53 -4.48
C TYR A 105 22.27 -9.18 -4.11
N LEU A 106 22.35 -8.76 -2.84
CA LEU A 106 21.99 -7.38 -2.43
C LEU A 106 22.84 -6.32 -3.15
N LYS A 107 24.15 -6.55 -3.30
CA LYS A 107 25.04 -5.67 -4.07
C LYS A 107 24.69 -5.66 -5.56
N PHE A 108 24.31 -6.79 -6.14
CA PHE A 108 23.79 -6.83 -7.51
C PHE A 108 22.47 -6.05 -7.64
N LEU A 109 21.54 -6.24 -6.70
CA LEU A 109 20.24 -5.58 -6.72
C LEU A 109 20.37 -4.05 -6.63
N LYS A 110 21.35 -3.54 -5.86
CA LYS A 110 21.69 -2.09 -5.87
C LYS A 110 21.91 -1.57 -7.30
N TYR A 111 22.74 -2.24 -8.08
CA TYR A 111 23.05 -1.78 -9.44
C TYR A 111 21.86 -1.99 -10.38
N PHE A 112 21.09 -3.06 -10.22
CA PHE A 112 19.86 -3.29 -10.97
C PHE A 112 18.82 -2.19 -10.69
N VAL A 113 18.49 -1.94 -9.42
CA VAL A 113 17.55 -0.89 -9.00
C VAL A 113 18.05 0.49 -9.41
N GLY A 114 19.35 0.77 -9.22
CA GLY A 114 19.96 2.01 -9.68
C GLY A 114 19.86 2.20 -11.20
N TRP A 115 20.00 1.13 -11.98
CA TRP A 115 19.90 1.19 -13.44
C TRP A 115 18.45 1.33 -13.90
N PHE A 116 17.54 0.60 -13.27
CA PHE A 116 16.10 0.66 -13.54
C PHE A 116 15.54 2.05 -13.20
N ASN A 117 15.94 2.62 -12.06
CA ASN A 117 15.48 3.92 -11.55
C ASN A 117 16.33 5.12 -11.99
N ARG A 118 17.33 4.94 -12.86
CA ARG A 118 18.20 6.05 -13.31
C ARG A 118 17.45 7.23 -13.95
N LYS A 119 16.26 6.98 -14.52
CA LYS A 119 15.42 7.99 -15.14
C LYS A 119 14.31 8.49 -14.22
N LEU A 120 14.10 7.87 -13.05
CA LEU A 120 13.05 8.21 -12.10
C LEU A 120 13.01 9.71 -11.77
N PRO A 121 14.13 10.43 -11.49
CA PRO A 121 14.07 11.86 -11.20
C PRO A 121 13.58 12.73 -12.37
N ARG A 122 13.58 12.23 -13.61
CA ARG A 122 13.03 12.94 -14.78
C ARG A 122 11.50 12.86 -14.83
N HIS A 123 10.92 11.90 -14.13
CA HIS A 123 9.49 11.65 -14.08
C HIS A 123 8.83 12.21 -12.81
N VAL A 124 9.62 12.73 -11.88
CA VAL A 124 9.16 13.40 -10.66
C VAL A 124 9.26 14.91 -10.85
N THR A 125 8.28 15.66 -10.33
CA THR A 125 8.26 17.13 -10.37
C THR A 125 9.40 17.72 -9.53
N THR A 126 9.76 18.98 -9.78
CA THR A 126 10.78 19.66 -8.97
C THR A 126 10.34 19.79 -7.52
N GLU A 127 9.07 20.13 -7.27
CA GLU A 127 8.46 20.16 -5.93
C GLU A 127 8.73 18.86 -5.16
N TYR A 128 8.29 17.71 -5.67
CA TYR A 128 8.44 16.45 -4.94
C TYR A 128 9.89 15.99 -4.82
N LYS A 129 10.76 16.29 -5.79
CA LYS A 129 12.20 16.06 -5.64
C LYS A 129 12.78 16.82 -4.46
N GLN A 130 12.41 18.09 -4.31
CA GLN A 130 12.90 18.94 -3.22
C GLN A 130 12.37 18.47 -1.87
N GLU A 131 11.09 18.14 -1.77
CA GLU A 131 10.47 17.65 -0.54
C GLU A 131 11.07 16.29 -0.12
N ILE A 132 11.17 15.32 -1.04
CA ILE A 132 11.84 14.03 -0.81
C ILE A 132 13.29 14.24 -0.36
N PHE A 133 13.99 15.20 -0.97
CA PHE A 133 15.36 15.52 -0.56
C PHE A 133 15.42 16.08 0.86
N GLY A 134 14.51 16.98 1.23
CA GLY A 134 14.38 17.49 2.58
C GLY A 134 14.17 16.37 3.60
N VAL A 135 13.22 15.48 3.35
CA VAL A 135 12.91 14.32 4.23
C VAL A 135 14.13 13.41 4.37
N SER A 136 14.82 13.14 3.26
CA SER A 136 15.97 12.23 3.24
C SER A 136 17.15 12.65 4.11
N ARG A 137 17.15 13.89 4.61
CA ARG A 137 18.18 14.38 5.54
C ARG A 137 18.10 13.76 6.93
N SER A 138 16.94 13.20 7.29
CA SER A 138 16.73 12.47 8.54
C SER A 138 16.77 10.95 8.35
N ALA A 139 17.09 10.48 7.14
CA ALA A 139 17.19 9.05 6.88
C ALA A 139 18.46 8.46 7.52
N SER A 140 18.42 7.16 7.78
CA SER A 140 19.47 6.38 8.41
C SER A 140 20.75 6.30 7.57
N ASP A 141 21.91 6.39 8.21
CA ASP A 141 23.19 6.16 7.54
C ASP A 141 23.52 4.66 7.36
N LYS A 142 22.77 3.76 8.01
CA LYS A 142 23.00 2.29 7.99
C LYS A 142 22.92 1.70 6.58
N TYR A 143 22.08 2.26 5.71
CA TYR A 143 21.67 1.65 4.44
C TYR A 143 22.44 2.17 3.21
N GLY A 144 23.64 2.72 3.41
CA GLY A 144 24.51 3.19 2.32
C GLY A 144 24.88 2.10 1.28
N TYR A 145 24.79 0.82 1.67
CA TYR A 145 24.96 -0.29 0.72
C TYR A 145 23.83 -0.38 -0.31
N ILE A 146 22.60 0.05 0.00
CA ILE A 146 21.48 0.15 -0.95
C ILE A 146 21.60 1.41 -1.82
N GLY A 147 21.87 2.56 -1.22
CA GLY A 147 21.93 3.84 -1.93
C GLY A 147 22.17 5.01 -0.98
N THR A 148 22.36 6.22 -1.53
CA THR A 148 22.36 7.44 -0.72
C THR A 148 20.97 7.66 -0.09
N PRO A 149 20.87 8.40 1.04
CA PRO A 149 19.57 8.70 1.66
C PRO A 149 18.51 9.18 0.66
N TYR A 150 18.83 10.18 -0.15
CA TYR A 150 17.93 10.69 -1.18
C TYR A 150 17.50 9.62 -2.18
N GLN A 151 18.44 8.80 -2.66
CA GLN A 151 18.15 7.74 -3.61
C GLN A 151 17.23 6.66 -3.00
N ARG A 152 17.42 6.31 -1.74
CA ARG A 152 16.58 5.33 -1.05
C ARG A 152 15.17 5.86 -0.83
N ILE A 153 15.03 7.04 -0.22
CA ILE A 153 13.71 7.65 0.01
C ILE A 153 12.96 7.83 -1.30
N LEU A 154 13.62 8.31 -2.37
CA LEU A 154 12.99 8.43 -3.68
C LEU A 154 12.55 7.05 -4.25
N ASN A 155 13.37 6.01 -4.09
CA ASN A 155 13.02 4.66 -4.54
C ASN A 155 11.88 4.04 -3.73
N TYR A 156 11.75 4.34 -2.44
CA TYR A 156 10.64 3.85 -1.63
C TYR A 156 9.27 4.35 -2.12
N HIS A 157 9.23 5.52 -2.79
CA HIS A 157 8.02 6.00 -3.44
C HIS A 157 7.57 5.11 -4.62
N ALA A 158 8.51 4.39 -5.21
CA ALA A 158 8.28 3.38 -6.25
C ALA A 158 8.22 1.95 -5.69
N ALA A 159 8.30 1.74 -4.36
CA ALA A 159 8.35 0.39 -3.79
C ALA A 159 7.01 -0.34 -3.97
N HIS A 160 5.88 0.37 -3.85
CA HIS A 160 4.56 -0.17 -4.18
C HIS A 160 4.56 -0.69 -5.62
N ASP A 161 4.92 0.16 -6.57
CA ASP A 161 4.98 -0.16 -7.99
C ASP A 161 5.96 -1.32 -8.29
N ILE A 162 7.13 -1.34 -7.66
CA ILE A 162 8.16 -2.36 -7.85
C ILE A 162 7.74 -3.70 -7.23
N GLY A 163 7.10 -3.68 -6.07
CA GLY A 163 6.53 -4.88 -5.43
C GLY A 163 5.53 -5.56 -6.37
N HIS A 164 4.59 -4.78 -6.91
CA HIS A 164 3.63 -5.26 -7.92
C HIS A 164 4.28 -5.82 -9.18
N ALA A 165 5.32 -5.14 -9.67
CA ALA A 165 5.99 -5.50 -10.91
C ALA A 165 6.92 -6.72 -10.80
N LEU A 166 7.64 -6.85 -9.69
CA LEU A 166 8.62 -7.92 -9.47
C LEU A 166 7.99 -9.18 -8.89
N GLN A 167 6.82 -9.05 -8.29
CA GLN A 167 6.24 -10.13 -7.53
C GLN A 167 4.77 -10.31 -7.91
N ASN A 168 4.49 -11.41 -8.62
CA ASN A 168 3.25 -12.18 -8.41
C ASN A 168 3.20 -12.75 -6.96
N LEU A 169 3.65 -11.99 -5.94
CA LEU A 169 3.53 -12.31 -4.52
C LEU A 169 2.31 -11.55 -4.01
N ALA A 170 1.48 -12.27 -3.26
CA ALA A 170 0.25 -11.83 -2.63
C ALA A 170 0.46 -10.76 -1.53
N LEU A 171 1.30 -9.75 -1.78
CA LEU A 171 1.65 -8.70 -0.81
C LEU A 171 0.67 -7.53 -0.82
N VAL A 172 -0.22 -7.48 -1.81
CA VAL A 172 -1.17 -6.37 -1.99
C VAL A 172 -2.54 -6.87 -2.42
N GLY A 173 -3.55 -6.50 -1.65
CA GLY A 173 -4.94 -6.96 -1.78
C GLY A 173 -5.99 -5.85 -1.59
N CYS A 174 -5.66 -4.60 -1.95
CA CYS A 174 -6.50 -3.43 -1.69
C CYS A 174 -7.98 -3.63 -2.06
N THR A 175 -8.87 -3.13 -1.20
CA THR A 175 -10.32 -3.08 -1.46
C THR A 175 -10.82 -1.67 -1.18
N SER A 176 -11.54 -1.08 -2.12
CA SER A 176 -12.18 0.23 -1.95
C SER A 176 -13.59 0.23 -2.54
N PHE A 177 -14.45 1.07 -2.00
CA PHE A 177 -15.83 1.24 -2.48
C PHE A 177 -16.39 2.58 -2.05
N GLY A 178 -17.50 2.98 -2.66
CA GLY A 178 -18.25 4.15 -2.21
C GLY A 178 -19.73 4.06 -2.56
N THR A 179 -20.55 4.77 -1.80
CA THR A 179 -22.00 4.90 -1.99
C THR A 179 -22.42 6.35 -1.81
N TRP A 180 -23.43 6.80 -2.56
CA TRP A 180 -24.00 8.15 -2.45
C TRP A 180 -25.49 8.13 -2.81
N GLY A 181 -26.14 9.29 -2.81
CA GLY A 181 -27.54 9.39 -3.23
C GLY A 181 -28.47 8.52 -2.37
N SER A 182 -29.37 7.75 -2.97
CA SER A 182 -30.30 6.91 -2.20
C SER A 182 -29.62 5.78 -1.41
N ARG A 183 -28.34 5.50 -1.69
CA ARG A 183 -27.54 4.47 -1.00
C ARG A 183 -26.77 4.99 0.22
N SER A 184 -26.88 6.26 0.58
CA SER A 184 -26.36 6.81 1.84
C SER A 184 -27.47 7.49 2.64
N VAL A 185 -27.36 7.47 3.97
CA VAL A 185 -28.43 7.96 4.87
C VAL A 185 -28.77 9.43 4.65
N ASP A 186 -27.78 10.25 4.32
CA ASP A 186 -27.92 11.69 4.10
C ASP A 186 -27.75 12.11 2.62
N GLY A 187 -27.64 11.14 1.71
CA GLY A 187 -27.35 11.38 0.29
C GLY A 187 -25.90 11.75 -0.02
N ALA A 188 -25.07 11.98 0.99
CA ALA A 188 -23.67 12.35 0.81
C ALA A 188 -22.82 11.15 0.36
N LEU A 189 -21.66 11.45 -0.23
CA LEU A 189 -20.72 10.44 -0.65
C LEU A 189 -20.00 9.87 0.58
N ILE A 190 -19.96 8.55 0.69
CA ILE A 190 -19.14 7.84 1.69
C ILE A 190 -18.24 6.87 0.94
N ILE A 191 -16.94 6.90 1.23
CA ILE A 191 -15.94 6.04 0.59
C ILE A 191 -15.18 5.27 1.65
N GLY A 192 -15.11 3.94 1.52
CA GLY A 192 -14.34 3.05 2.37
C GLY A 192 -13.14 2.44 1.65
N ARG A 193 -12.06 2.17 2.38
CA ARG A 193 -10.81 1.64 1.83
C ARG A 193 -10.01 0.82 2.84
N ASN A 194 -9.62 -0.40 2.47
CA ASN A 194 -8.51 -1.14 3.06
C ASN A 194 -7.26 -1.02 2.17
N PHE A 195 -6.14 -0.60 2.75
CA PHE A 195 -4.84 -0.59 2.08
C PHE A 195 -3.97 -1.75 2.55
N ASP A 196 -4.15 -2.88 1.88
CA ASP A 196 -3.40 -4.11 2.09
C ASP A 196 -2.02 -3.97 1.46
N PHE A 197 -1.03 -3.56 2.25
CA PHE A 197 0.37 -3.47 1.83
C PHE A 197 1.24 -4.04 2.94
N TYR A 198 1.53 -5.34 2.82
CA TYR A 198 2.20 -6.08 3.88
C TYR A 198 3.70 -6.15 3.66
N VAL A 199 4.45 -5.44 4.51
CA VAL A 199 5.93 -5.48 4.54
C VAL A 199 6.37 -5.88 5.95
N GLY A 200 5.71 -6.89 6.51
CA GLY A 200 5.86 -7.29 7.90
C GLY A 200 4.97 -6.49 8.86
N ASP A 201 4.65 -7.08 10.01
CA ASP A 201 3.73 -6.49 10.99
C ASP A 201 4.20 -5.13 11.54
N HIS A 202 5.50 -4.95 11.69
CA HIS A 202 6.07 -3.70 12.18
C HIS A 202 5.78 -2.51 11.26
N PHE A 203 5.60 -2.77 9.96
CA PHE A 203 5.38 -1.73 8.95
C PHE A 203 4.13 -0.88 9.21
N ALA A 204 3.08 -1.49 9.78
CA ALA A 204 1.78 -0.87 10.02
C ALA A 204 1.62 -0.25 11.41
N LEU A 205 2.65 -0.29 12.26
CA LEU A 205 2.56 0.15 13.66
C LEU A 205 2.49 1.68 13.78
N ASN A 206 3.42 2.39 13.14
CA ASN A 206 3.62 3.83 13.33
C ASN A 206 2.96 4.65 12.23
N LYS A 207 1.64 4.48 12.07
CA LYS A 207 0.83 5.26 11.14
C LYS A 207 0.84 6.74 11.50
N ILE A 208 0.95 7.60 10.49
CA ILE A 208 0.88 9.05 10.62
C ILE A 208 -0.35 9.54 9.87
N VAL A 209 -1.23 10.26 10.55
CA VAL A 209 -2.26 11.10 9.93
C VAL A 209 -1.66 12.48 9.74
N GLN A 210 -1.26 12.77 8.50
CA GLN A 210 -0.54 14.01 8.17
C GLN A 210 -1.50 15.02 7.52
N PHE A 211 -1.56 16.21 8.10
CA PHE A 211 -2.23 17.40 7.60
C PHE A 211 -1.17 18.31 6.98
N GLU A 212 -1.34 18.63 5.71
CA GLU A 212 -0.34 19.37 4.95
C GLU A 212 -0.95 20.63 4.32
N ALA A 213 -0.27 21.75 4.52
CA ALA A 213 -0.59 23.05 3.95
C ALA A 213 0.55 23.50 3.03
N PRO A 214 0.59 23.00 1.78
CA PRO A 214 1.63 23.39 0.84
C PRO A 214 1.51 24.87 0.46
N SER A 215 2.64 25.51 0.16
CA SER A 215 2.66 26.88 -0.39
C SER A 215 1.94 27.04 -1.74
N GLU A 216 1.76 25.94 -2.48
CA GLU A 216 1.01 25.90 -3.74
C GLU A 216 0.06 24.69 -3.76
N GLY A 217 -1.15 24.88 -4.29
CA GLY A 217 -2.20 23.87 -4.31
C GLY A 217 -3.13 23.93 -3.08
N HIS A 218 -3.91 22.89 -2.90
CA HIS A 218 -4.86 22.72 -1.81
C HIS A 218 -4.19 22.16 -0.55
N ARG A 219 -4.74 22.51 0.62
CA ARG A 219 -4.45 21.77 1.86
C ARG A 219 -5.07 20.38 1.77
N PHE A 220 -4.43 19.38 2.36
CA PHE A 220 -4.97 18.01 2.38
C PHE A 220 -4.50 17.24 3.61
N ALA A 221 -5.21 16.15 3.89
CA ALA A 221 -4.84 15.17 4.90
C ALA A 221 -4.72 13.79 4.25
N PHE A 222 -3.76 12.99 4.71
CA PHE A 222 -3.54 11.65 4.20
C PHE A 222 -2.92 10.74 5.28
N VAL A 223 -3.09 9.43 5.12
CA VAL A 223 -2.47 8.44 5.99
C VAL A 223 -1.14 8.01 5.38
N THR A 224 -0.07 8.13 6.15
CA THR A 224 1.32 7.87 5.71
C THR A 224 2.14 7.22 6.83
N TRP A 225 3.45 7.11 6.60
CA TRP A 225 4.46 6.61 7.52
C TRP A 225 5.76 7.43 7.37
N GLY A 226 6.72 7.20 8.26
CA GLY A 226 7.99 7.94 8.26
C GLY A 226 8.71 7.87 6.91
N GLY A 227 8.97 9.04 6.31
CA GLY A 227 9.78 9.14 5.10
C GLY A 227 9.00 9.16 3.77
N PHE A 228 7.66 9.02 3.81
CA PHE A 228 6.84 8.89 2.61
C PHE A 228 5.91 10.10 2.42
N ILE A 229 6.08 10.80 1.29
CA ILE A 229 5.27 11.97 0.92
C ILE A 229 4.20 11.64 -0.14
N GLY A 230 4.30 10.45 -0.74
CA GLY A 230 3.30 9.95 -1.68
C GLY A 230 1.96 9.75 -1.00
N VAL A 231 0.88 9.79 -1.79
CA VAL A 231 -0.47 9.54 -1.29
C VAL A 231 -0.91 8.16 -1.73
N VAL A 232 -1.41 7.37 -0.77
CA VAL A 232 -2.09 6.09 -1.04
C VAL A 232 -3.57 6.14 -0.65
N SER A 233 -3.90 6.97 0.35
CA SER A 233 -5.26 7.30 0.79
C SER A 233 -5.27 8.71 1.38
N GLY A 234 -6.09 9.62 0.85
CA GLY A 234 -6.21 10.97 1.40
C GLY A 234 -7.40 11.79 0.88
N MET A 235 -7.63 12.94 1.51
CA MET A 235 -8.68 13.90 1.18
C MET A 235 -8.15 15.35 1.27
N ASN A 236 -8.53 16.21 0.32
CA ASN A 236 -8.17 17.63 0.34
C ASN A 236 -9.27 18.54 0.87
N GLU A 237 -8.96 19.82 1.08
CA GLU A 237 -9.89 20.83 1.61
C GLU A 237 -11.10 21.11 0.71
N LYS A 238 -11.08 20.65 -0.55
CA LYS A 238 -12.22 20.72 -1.48
C LYS A 238 -13.13 19.50 -1.38
N GLY A 239 -12.78 18.50 -0.56
CA GLY A 239 -13.49 17.24 -0.48
C GLY A 239 -13.23 16.36 -1.70
N LEU A 240 -12.07 16.49 -2.34
CA LEU A 240 -11.58 15.50 -3.29
C LEU A 240 -10.83 14.41 -2.53
N THR A 241 -11.18 13.14 -2.75
CA THR A 241 -10.50 11.98 -2.17
C THR A 241 -9.77 11.20 -3.24
N VAL A 242 -8.63 10.60 -2.88
CA VAL A 242 -7.87 9.71 -3.76
C VAL A 242 -7.45 8.46 -3.00
N THR A 243 -7.71 7.28 -3.57
CA THR A 243 -7.12 6.00 -3.14
C THR A 243 -6.59 5.20 -4.33
N ILE A 244 -5.59 4.33 -4.15
CA ILE A 244 -4.92 3.60 -5.25
C ILE A 244 -5.10 2.07 -5.19
N ASN A 245 -5.76 1.44 -6.15
CA ASN A 245 -5.96 0.00 -6.18
C ASN A 245 -5.12 -0.62 -7.30
N ALA A 246 -4.13 -1.42 -6.91
CA ALA A 246 -3.18 -1.94 -7.88
C ALA A 246 -3.86 -2.91 -8.84
N ALA A 247 -3.51 -2.79 -10.11
CA ALA A 247 -3.94 -3.72 -11.15
C ALA A 247 -2.73 -4.51 -11.66
N LYS A 248 -2.98 -5.68 -12.25
CA LYS A 248 -1.90 -6.49 -12.80
C LYS A 248 -1.14 -5.71 -13.88
N SER A 249 0.18 -5.78 -13.83
CA SER A 249 1.03 -5.16 -14.82
C SER A 249 2.12 -6.11 -15.29
N GLY A 250 2.49 -6.02 -16.56
CA GLY A 250 3.66 -6.70 -17.07
C GLY A 250 4.94 -6.13 -16.45
N ILE A 251 6.02 -6.91 -16.45
CA ILE A 251 7.32 -6.47 -15.92
C ILE A 251 7.77 -5.19 -16.67
N PRO A 252 7.97 -4.06 -15.97
CA PRO A 252 8.33 -2.80 -16.58
C PRO A 252 9.75 -2.85 -17.14
N MET A 253 9.98 -2.17 -18.26
CA MET A 253 11.31 -2.07 -18.88
C MET A 253 12.11 -0.84 -18.41
N ALA A 254 11.46 0.13 -17.75
CA ALA A 254 12.07 1.33 -17.20
C ALA A 254 11.17 1.99 -16.14
N SER A 255 11.77 2.81 -15.28
CA SER A 255 11.03 3.68 -14.34
C SER A 255 10.23 4.79 -15.05
N ALA A 256 9.08 5.12 -14.49
CA ALA A 256 8.29 6.32 -14.81
C ALA A 256 7.81 6.99 -13.50
N THR A 257 6.79 7.85 -13.53
CA THR A 257 6.30 8.51 -12.30
C THR A 257 5.68 7.46 -11.38
N PRO A 258 6.09 7.37 -10.10
CA PRO A 258 5.46 6.48 -9.12
C PRO A 258 3.99 6.81 -8.94
N VAL A 259 3.14 5.79 -8.84
CA VAL A 259 1.68 5.92 -8.64
C VAL A 259 1.37 6.87 -7.48
N SER A 260 2.05 6.68 -6.35
CA SER A 260 1.81 7.45 -5.12
C SER A 260 2.05 8.95 -5.30
N LEU A 261 2.96 9.34 -6.20
CA LEU A 261 3.23 10.74 -6.53
C LEU A 261 2.21 11.31 -7.52
N VAL A 262 1.62 10.48 -8.38
CA VAL A 262 0.47 10.90 -9.22
C VAL A 262 -0.76 11.11 -8.34
N ALA A 263 -1.04 10.20 -7.40
CA ALA A 263 -2.12 10.37 -6.42
C ALA A 263 -1.91 11.62 -5.55
N ARG A 264 -0.67 11.88 -5.13
CA ARG A 264 -0.31 13.11 -4.41
C ARG A 264 -0.61 14.36 -5.22
N GLU A 265 -0.26 14.37 -6.49
CA GLU A 265 -0.53 15.51 -7.38
C GLU A 265 -2.02 15.74 -7.59
N ILE A 266 -2.79 14.68 -7.79
CA ILE A 266 -4.25 14.76 -7.88
C ILE A 266 -4.81 15.37 -6.60
N LEU A 267 -4.43 14.83 -5.44
CA LEU A 267 -4.95 15.28 -4.16
C LEU A 267 -4.58 16.75 -3.87
N GLN A 268 -3.37 17.17 -4.24
CA GLN A 268 -2.89 18.52 -4.00
C GLN A 268 -3.47 19.55 -4.99
N TYR A 269 -3.77 19.18 -6.24
CA TYR A 269 -4.09 20.17 -7.29
C TYR A 269 -5.46 20.04 -7.96
N ALA A 270 -6.27 19.01 -7.65
CA ALA A 270 -7.63 18.89 -8.16
C ALA A 270 -8.69 19.19 -7.09
N GLY A 271 -9.75 19.90 -7.46
CA GLY A 271 -10.99 20.03 -6.69
C GLY A 271 -12.18 19.28 -7.30
N THR A 272 -12.02 18.73 -8.50
CA THR A 272 -13.08 18.04 -9.26
C THR A 272 -12.55 16.76 -9.93
N ILE A 273 -13.47 15.88 -10.34
CA ILE A 273 -13.16 14.67 -11.12
C ILE A 273 -12.41 15.01 -12.41
N ASP A 274 -12.85 16.02 -13.15
CA ASP A 274 -12.25 16.40 -14.43
C ASP A 274 -10.80 16.88 -14.28
N GLU A 275 -10.51 17.63 -13.21
CA GLU A 275 -9.15 18.02 -12.85
C GLU A 275 -8.29 16.80 -12.51
N ALA A 276 -8.81 15.88 -11.69
CA ALA A 276 -8.11 14.64 -11.35
C ALA A 276 -7.75 13.81 -12.59
N VAL A 277 -8.71 13.65 -13.53
CA VAL A 277 -8.50 12.93 -14.79
C VAL A 277 -7.44 13.63 -15.65
N ARG A 278 -7.45 14.96 -15.74
CA ARG A 278 -6.43 15.73 -16.49
C ARG A 278 -5.03 15.54 -15.91
N ILE A 279 -4.88 15.61 -14.59
CA ILE A 279 -3.60 15.37 -13.90
C ILE A 279 -3.12 13.95 -14.19
N ALA A 280 -3.95 12.93 -13.94
CA ALA A 280 -3.62 11.53 -14.21
C ALA A 280 -3.22 11.28 -15.67
N ARG A 281 -3.88 11.94 -16.63
CA ARG A 281 -3.55 11.83 -18.06
C ARG A 281 -2.22 12.47 -18.42
N SER A 282 -1.84 13.56 -17.74
CA SER A 282 -0.58 14.28 -18.01
C SER A 282 0.68 13.50 -17.62
N ARG A 283 0.55 12.50 -16.72
CA ARG A 283 1.67 11.71 -16.19
C ARG A 283 1.83 10.36 -16.90
N ARG A 284 3.07 9.91 -17.03
CA ARG A 284 3.41 8.55 -17.49
C ARG A 284 3.69 7.67 -16.28
N MET A 285 3.09 6.49 -16.27
CA MET A 285 3.28 5.48 -15.22
C MET A 285 3.93 4.23 -15.79
N PHE A 286 4.55 3.43 -14.93
CA PHE A 286 5.25 2.19 -15.32
C PHE A 286 4.55 0.92 -14.83
N VAL A 287 3.51 1.08 -14.01
CA VAL A 287 2.61 0.02 -13.57
C VAL A 287 1.16 0.35 -13.91
N SER A 288 0.30 -0.64 -13.76
CA SER A 288 -1.15 -0.55 -13.91
C SER A 288 -1.78 -0.23 -12.56
N GLU A 289 -2.69 0.73 -12.50
CA GLU A 289 -3.32 1.17 -11.26
C GLU A 289 -4.72 1.74 -11.54
N SER A 290 -5.62 1.55 -10.59
CA SER A 290 -6.92 2.23 -10.52
C SER A 290 -6.91 3.28 -9.42
N PHE A 291 -7.14 4.54 -9.76
CA PHE A 291 -7.34 5.62 -8.78
C PHE A 291 -8.82 5.77 -8.52
N LEU A 292 -9.29 5.46 -7.31
CA LEU A 292 -10.66 5.80 -6.89
C LEU A 292 -10.70 7.26 -6.47
N ILE A 293 -11.40 8.07 -7.25
CA ILE A 293 -11.56 9.51 -7.05
C ILE A 293 -12.97 9.78 -6.56
N GLY A 294 -13.10 10.31 -5.35
CA GLY A 294 -14.34 10.86 -4.83
C GLY A 294 -14.30 12.38 -4.91
N SER A 295 -15.43 13.01 -5.17
CA SER A 295 -15.51 14.47 -5.25
C SER A 295 -16.77 14.98 -4.59
N ALA A 296 -16.60 15.83 -3.57
CA ALA A 296 -17.70 16.56 -2.95
C ALA A 296 -18.40 17.50 -3.95
N ALA A 297 -17.63 18.12 -4.86
CA ALA A 297 -18.16 19.03 -5.87
C ALA A 297 -19.01 18.30 -6.92
N ASP A 298 -18.63 17.09 -7.31
CA ASP A 298 -19.35 16.29 -8.31
C ASP A 298 -20.42 15.39 -7.66
N GLY A 299 -20.41 15.23 -6.34
CA GLY A 299 -21.38 14.43 -5.58
C GLY A 299 -21.28 12.92 -5.83
N LYS A 300 -20.16 12.44 -6.40
CA LYS A 300 -19.98 11.03 -6.79
C LYS A 300 -18.52 10.59 -6.78
N ALA A 301 -18.28 9.32 -7.04
CA ALA A 301 -16.95 8.76 -7.25
C ALA A 301 -16.82 8.04 -8.60
N ILE A 302 -15.59 8.00 -9.12
CA ILE A 302 -15.20 7.28 -10.35
C ILE A 302 -13.91 6.50 -10.11
N LEU A 303 -13.58 5.58 -11.03
CA LEU A 303 -12.23 5.05 -11.16
C LEU A 303 -11.53 5.68 -12.37
N VAL A 304 -10.32 6.18 -12.15
CA VAL A 304 -9.38 6.49 -13.22
C VAL A 304 -8.43 5.31 -13.34
N GLU A 305 -8.63 4.50 -14.37
CA GLU A 305 -7.87 3.28 -14.59
C GLU A 305 -6.75 3.56 -15.59
N LYS A 306 -5.51 3.24 -15.22
CA LYS A 306 -4.35 3.68 -15.98
C LYS A 306 -3.31 2.58 -16.07
N THR A 307 -2.82 2.39 -17.29
CA THR A 307 -1.66 1.54 -17.62
C THR A 307 -0.53 2.42 -18.16
N PRO A 308 0.66 1.86 -18.42
CA PRO A 308 1.73 2.60 -19.08
C PRO A 308 1.37 3.14 -20.48
N LYS A 309 0.32 2.60 -21.13
CA LYS A 309 -0.04 2.90 -22.52
C LYS A 309 -1.42 3.52 -22.70
N ALA A 310 -2.29 3.44 -21.70
CA ALA A 310 -3.68 3.84 -21.82
C ALA A 310 -4.23 4.35 -20.49
N LEU A 311 -5.28 5.16 -20.57
CA LEU A 311 -6.07 5.62 -19.44
C LEU A 311 -7.53 5.57 -19.85
N GLU A 312 -8.37 4.96 -19.01
CA GLU A 312 -9.81 4.94 -19.16
C GLU A 312 -10.46 5.39 -17.85
N VAL A 313 -11.65 5.97 -17.96
CA VAL A 313 -12.47 6.35 -16.80
C VAL A 313 -13.61 5.36 -16.72
N TYR A 314 -13.75 4.72 -15.56
CA TYR A 314 -14.92 3.92 -15.24
C TYR A 314 -15.82 4.73 -14.31
N ASP A 315 -16.98 5.12 -14.85
CA ASP A 315 -18.10 5.67 -14.11
C ASP A 315 -19.14 4.55 -13.97
N PRO A 316 -19.57 4.19 -12.75
CA PRO A 316 -20.54 3.12 -12.57
C PRO A 316 -21.93 3.46 -13.13
N GLY A 317 -22.22 4.72 -13.45
CA GLY A 317 -23.53 5.15 -13.95
C GLY A 317 -24.67 5.00 -12.93
N GLY A 318 -24.33 4.77 -11.66
CA GLY A 318 -25.26 4.54 -10.56
C GLY A 318 -24.77 5.20 -9.27
N GLU A 319 -25.26 4.73 -8.13
CA GLU A 319 -25.03 5.34 -6.81
C GLU A 319 -24.05 4.55 -5.93
N ARG A 320 -23.26 3.68 -6.56
CA ARG A 320 -22.20 2.91 -5.89
C ARG A 320 -21.03 2.68 -6.81
N ILE A 321 -19.85 2.55 -6.23
CA ILE A 321 -18.62 2.14 -6.92
C ILE A 321 -17.88 1.12 -6.07
N LEU A 322 -17.19 0.18 -6.72
CA LEU A 322 -16.39 -0.85 -6.07
C LEU A 322 -15.04 -0.88 -6.76
N CYS A 323 -13.99 -1.34 -6.08
CA CYS A 323 -12.70 -1.60 -6.69
C CYS A 323 -11.88 -2.57 -5.82
N ALA A 324 -11.58 -3.73 -6.39
CA ALA A 324 -10.60 -4.66 -5.83
C ALA A 324 -9.22 -4.40 -6.48
N ASN A 325 -8.67 -5.34 -7.25
CA ASN A 325 -7.34 -5.24 -7.87
C ASN A 325 -7.36 -5.63 -9.36
N HIS A 326 -8.42 -5.26 -10.07
CA HIS A 326 -8.55 -5.46 -11.51
C HIS A 326 -9.31 -4.30 -12.16
N PHE A 327 -9.13 -4.13 -13.48
CA PHE A 327 -9.84 -3.09 -14.23
C PHE A 327 -11.29 -3.44 -14.52
N GLN A 328 -12.14 -2.41 -14.50
CA GLN A 328 -13.58 -2.46 -14.73
C GLN A 328 -14.00 -1.76 -16.03
N SER A 329 -13.21 -0.81 -16.53
CA SER A 329 -13.46 -0.22 -17.85
C SER A 329 -13.39 -1.29 -18.94
N THR A 330 -14.33 -1.23 -19.89
CA THR A 330 -14.45 -2.25 -20.94
C THR A 330 -13.19 -2.37 -21.79
N GLY A 331 -12.54 -1.25 -22.11
CA GLY A 331 -11.36 -1.22 -22.96
C GLY A 331 -10.10 -1.71 -22.25
N LEU A 332 -9.89 -1.37 -20.97
CA LEU A 332 -8.75 -1.91 -20.22
C LEU A 332 -8.98 -3.33 -19.74
N ARG A 333 -10.19 -3.72 -19.33
CA ARG A 333 -10.52 -5.10 -18.96
C ARG A 333 -10.19 -6.07 -20.11
N ALA A 334 -10.56 -5.72 -21.35
CA ALA A 334 -10.23 -6.50 -22.54
C ALA A 334 -8.72 -6.53 -22.88
N ARG A 335 -7.91 -5.61 -22.33
CA ARG A 335 -6.45 -5.51 -22.56
C ARG A 335 -5.62 -6.11 -21.41
N ASP A 336 -6.17 -6.16 -20.20
CA ASP A 336 -5.53 -6.66 -18.99
C ASP A 336 -5.35 -8.18 -18.98
N GLY A 337 -5.98 -8.88 -19.95
CA GLY A 337 -5.65 -10.24 -20.35
C GLY A 337 -4.27 -10.34 -21.03
N VAL A 338 -3.23 -9.75 -20.43
CA VAL A 338 -1.88 -9.59 -21.00
C VAL A 338 -1.36 -10.93 -21.56
N ARG A 339 -1.45 -11.05 -22.88
CA ARG A 339 -0.60 -11.93 -23.68
C ARG A 339 0.84 -11.42 -23.50
N THR A 340 1.72 -12.26 -22.97
CA THR A 340 3.16 -11.97 -23.05
C THR A 340 3.59 -11.97 -24.53
N ARG A 341 4.73 -11.34 -24.83
CA ARG A 341 5.25 -11.16 -26.21
C ARG A 341 5.49 -12.49 -26.95
N ASP A 342 5.45 -13.61 -26.23
CA ASP A 342 5.68 -14.97 -26.73
C ASP A 342 4.36 -15.76 -26.91
N GLY A 343 3.19 -15.09 -26.84
CA GLY A 343 1.88 -15.73 -27.01
C GLY A 343 1.43 -16.60 -25.82
N LEU A 344 2.26 -16.70 -24.78
CA LEU A 344 1.95 -17.43 -23.56
C LEU A 344 1.13 -16.54 -22.61
N ARG A 345 -0.03 -17.06 -22.21
CA ARG A 345 -0.81 -16.59 -21.07
C ARG A 345 0.06 -16.68 -19.81
N ALA A 346 -0.12 -15.75 -18.87
CA ALA A 346 0.50 -15.89 -17.56
C ALA A 346 0.02 -17.22 -16.93
N PRO A 347 0.87 -17.99 -16.23
CA PRO A 347 0.57 -19.36 -15.79
C PRO A 347 -0.64 -19.51 -14.86
N ASP A 348 -1.14 -18.39 -14.32
CA ASP A 348 -2.38 -18.24 -13.56
C ASP A 348 -3.66 -18.13 -14.42
N SER A 349 -3.55 -18.25 -15.75
CA SER A 349 -4.67 -18.11 -16.70
C SER A 349 -4.78 -19.26 -17.72
N GLU A 350 -4.13 -20.40 -17.47
CA GLU A 350 -4.42 -21.62 -18.23
C GLU A 350 -5.86 -22.08 -17.93
N GLY A 351 -6.77 -21.82 -18.87
CA GLY A 351 -8.15 -22.35 -18.86
C GLY A 351 -9.24 -21.46 -18.24
N ALA A 352 -8.91 -20.47 -17.41
CA ALA A 352 -9.92 -19.63 -16.74
C ALA A 352 -10.25 -18.34 -17.53
N PRO A 353 -11.50 -17.84 -17.48
CA PRO A 353 -11.87 -16.46 -17.84
C PRO A 353 -11.00 -15.40 -17.14
N GLU A 354 -10.93 -14.20 -17.72
CA GLU A 354 -10.07 -13.10 -17.27
C GLU A 354 -10.19 -12.82 -15.76
N GLY A 355 -9.07 -12.96 -15.02
CA GLY A 355 -9.00 -12.68 -13.58
C GLY A 355 -9.47 -13.79 -12.65
N GLU A 356 -10.18 -14.82 -13.14
CA GLU A 356 -10.77 -15.89 -12.31
C GLU A 356 -9.74 -16.80 -11.62
N GLY A 357 -8.46 -16.75 -12.02
CA GLY A 357 -7.37 -17.43 -11.32
C GLY A 357 -6.88 -16.71 -10.05
N THR A 358 -7.44 -15.55 -9.70
CA THR A 358 -7.04 -14.73 -8.53
C THR A 358 -8.18 -14.48 -7.55
N ALA A 359 -7.84 -14.02 -6.35
CA ALA A 359 -8.82 -13.67 -5.34
C ALA A 359 -9.60 -12.37 -5.63
N SER A 360 -9.12 -11.51 -6.55
CA SER A 360 -9.71 -10.19 -6.74
C SER A 360 -11.16 -10.18 -7.25
N PRO A 361 -11.56 -10.96 -8.27
CA PRO A 361 -12.98 -11.02 -8.68
C PRO A 361 -13.87 -11.63 -7.59
N TYR A 362 -13.35 -12.59 -6.81
CA TYR A 362 -14.09 -13.16 -5.68
C TYR A 362 -14.37 -12.09 -4.61
N ARG A 363 -13.34 -11.33 -4.19
CA ARG A 363 -13.50 -10.19 -3.26
C ARG A 363 -14.49 -9.16 -3.78
N GLN A 364 -14.45 -8.85 -5.08
CA GLN A 364 -15.40 -7.92 -5.67
C GLN A 364 -16.84 -8.44 -5.54
N ARG A 365 -17.11 -9.71 -5.87
CA ARG A 365 -18.44 -10.31 -5.68
C ARG A 365 -18.88 -10.30 -4.21
N ARG A 366 -17.96 -10.58 -3.28
CA ARG A 366 -18.26 -10.48 -1.84
C ARG A 366 -18.63 -9.06 -1.44
N LEU A 367 -17.91 -8.06 -1.96
CA LEU A 367 -18.23 -6.66 -1.74
C LEU A 367 -19.59 -6.27 -2.34
N GLU A 368 -19.95 -6.81 -3.51
CA GLU A 368 -21.27 -6.62 -4.11
C GLU A 368 -22.38 -7.17 -3.20
N GLU A 369 -22.25 -8.41 -2.68
CA GLU A 369 -23.20 -9.01 -1.74
C GLU A 369 -23.39 -8.14 -0.48
N LEU A 370 -22.29 -7.66 0.10
CA LEU A 370 -22.30 -6.81 1.28
C LEU A 370 -23.03 -5.49 1.02
N LEU A 371 -22.77 -4.84 -0.12
CA LEU A 371 -23.40 -3.57 -0.49
C LEU A 371 -24.86 -3.73 -0.91
N ASP A 372 -25.26 -4.89 -1.44
CA ASP A 372 -26.67 -5.19 -1.75
C ASP A 372 -27.50 -5.36 -0.48
N GLY A 373 -26.92 -5.93 0.59
CA GLY A 373 -27.57 -6.11 1.89
C GLY A 373 -27.50 -4.91 2.85
N LEU A 374 -26.70 -3.88 2.55
CA LEU A 374 -26.33 -2.83 3.53
C LEU A 374 -27.47 -1.84 3.86
N GLY A 375 -28.43 -1.66 2.93
CA GLY A 375 -29.36 -0.52 2.93
C GLY A 375 -28.63 0.83 2.81
N PRO A 376 -29.27 1.96 3.16
CA PRO A 376 -28.60 3.26 3.20
C PRO A 376 -27.38 3.22 4.13
N ASN A 377 -26.22 3.59 3.58
CA ASN A 377 -24.92 3.45 4.21
C ASN A 377 -24.64 4.57 5.23
N THR A 378 -23.82 4.25 6.23
CA THR A 378 -23.24 5.16 7.24
C THR A 378 -21.75 4.85 7.40
N VAL A 379 -21.03 5.65 8.20
CA VAL A 379 -19.62 5.37 8.52
C VAL A 379 -19.47 4.02 9.22
N GLU A 380 -20.32 3.69 10.21
CA GLU A 380 -20.27 2.42 10.95
C GLU A 380 -20.51 1.22 10.04
N LYS A 381 -21.49 1.34 9.12
CA LYS A 381 -21.78 0.32 8.12
C LYS A 381 -20.62 0.14 7.15
N THR A 382 -19.99 1.24 6.72
CA THR A 382 -18.80 1.21 5.86
C THR A 382 -17.65 0.50 6.56
N ILE A 383 -17.39 0.79 7.84
CA ILE A 383 -16.38 0.11 8.65
C ILE A 383 -16.72 -1.38 8.79
N GLY A 384 -17.99 -1.73 9.02
CA GLY A 384 -18.43 -3.12 9.07
C GLY A 384 -18.11 -3.90 7.79
N VAL A 385 -18.32 -3.30 6.62
CA VAL A 385 -17.92 -3.88 5.33
C VAL A 385 -16.39 -4.03 5.23
N LEU A 386 -15.63 -3.01 5.64
CA LEU A 386 -14.16 -3.05 5.62
C LEU A 386 -13.58 -4.10 6.57
N ARG A 387 -14.32 -4.51 7.60
CA ARG A 387 -13.92 -5.55 8.53
C ARG A 387 -14.39 -6.96 8.15
N ASP A 388 -15.11 -7.13 7.04
CA ASP A 388 -15.65 -8.44 6.64
C ASP A 388 -14.55 -9.46 6.27
N VAL A 389 -14.40 -10.47 7.13
CA VAL A 389 -13.44 -11.58 6.97
C VAL A 389 -14.04 -12.81 6.26
N LYS A 390 -15.27 -12.72 5.76
CA LYS A 390 -16.04 -13.87 5.25
C LYS A 390 -15.96 -14.01 3.74
N GLY A 391 -16.30 -15.21 3.25
CA GLY A 391 -16.44 -15.52 1.83
C GLY A 391 -17.83 -15.25 1.29
N LEU A 392 -18.05 -15.64 0.02
CA LEU A 392 -19.36 -15.51 -0.64
C LEU A 392 -20.46 -16.20 0.16
N GLY A 393 -21.64 -15.59 0.21
CA GLY A 393 -22.77 -16.07 1.02
C GLY A 393 -22.52 -16.06 2.52
N GLY A 394 -21.48 -15.37 3.01
CA GLY A 394 -21.10 -15.36 4.43
C GLY A 394 -20.36 -16.62 4.87
N ALA A 395 -19.82 -17.41 3.94
CA ALA A 395 -19.06 -18.62 4.24
C ALA A 395 -17.84 -18.32 5.12
N ASP A 396 -17.51 -19.26 6.00
CA ASP A 396 -16.22 -19.24 6.68
C ASP A 396 -15.14 -19.80 5.74
N ILE A 397 -14.13 -18.98 5.46
CA ILE A 397 -13.05 -19.31 4.52
C ILE A 397 -11.68 -19.26 5.20
N GLY A 398 -11.67 -19.16 6.53
CA GLY A 398 -10.47 -18.95 7.35
C GLY A 398 -10.02 -17.49 7.41
N LEU A 399 -9.47 -17.09 8.56
CA LEU A 399 -8.92 -15.76 8.77
C LEU A 399 -7.61 -15.59 8.01
N GLY A 400 -7.50 -14.48 7.29
CA GLY A 400 -6.34 -14.19 6.45
C GLY A 400 -6.45 -14.67 5.00
N ASN A 401 -7.58 -15.25 4.60
CA ASN A 401 -7.79 -15.68 3.23
C ASN A 401 -7.86 -14.48 2.26
N GLU A 402 -7.08 -14.49 1.18
CA GLU A 402 -7.02 -13.40 0.19
C GLU A 402 -8.39 -13.11 -0.48
N LYS A 403 -9.33 -14.06 -0.40
CA LYS A 403 -10.69 -13.94 -0.92
C LYS A 403 -11.64 -13.09 -0.05
N SER A 404 -11.28 -12.75 1.19
CA SER A 404 -12.09 -11.87 2.05
C SER A 404 -11.82 -10.38 1.78
N VAL A 405 -12.76 -9.49 2.11
CA VAL A 405 -12.52 -8.03 2.06
C VAL A 405 -11.43 -7.61 3.04
N ASN A 406 -11.40 -8.30 4.19
CA ASN A 406 -10.44 -8.12 5.26
C ASN A 406 -9.53 -9.34 5.40
N GLN A 407 -8.31 -9.22 4.89
CA GLN A 407 -7.27 -10.26 4.98
C GLN A 407 -6.43 -10.15 6.26
N LEU A 408 -6.72 -9.19 7.16
CA LEU A 408 -5.94 -8.93 8.37
C LEU A 408 -4.45 -8.64 8.12
N ILE A 409 -4.16 -7.90 7.04
CA ILE A 409 -2.80 -7.46 6.67
C ILE A 409 -2.71 -5.98 6.31
N ALA A 410 -3.79 -5.20 6.42
CA ALA A 410 -3.79 -3.80 5.99
C ALA A 410 -2.81 -2.95 6.80
N HIS A 411 -2.08 -2.07 6.11
CA HIS A 411 -1.36 -1.01 6.79
C HIS A 411 -2.34 -0.11 7.53
N HIS A 412 -3.41 0.30 6.84
CA HIS A 412 -4.47 1.11 7.40
C HIS A 412 -5.78 0.87 6.66
N SER A 413 -6.87 1.21 7.34
CA SER A 413 -8.19 1.34 6.76
C SER A 413 -8.73 2.74 7.00
N VAL A 414 -9.47 3.27 6.04
CA VAL A 414 -9.96 4.64 6.07
C VAL A 414 -11.37 4.76 5.50
N VAL A 415 -12.18 5.64 6.11
CA VAL A 415 -13.47 6.09 5.57
C VAL A 415 -13.44 7.59 5.36
N PHE A 416 -13.91 8.05 4.20
CA PHE A 416 -14.05 9.47 3.88
C PHE A 416 -15.52 9.86 3.77
N GLU A 417 -15.85 11.02 4.34
CA GLU A 417 -17.11 11.75 4.16
C GLU A 417 -16.78 13.10 3.48
N PRO A 418 -16.69 13.15 2.14
CA PRO A 418 -16.06 14.26 1.45
C PRO A 418 -16.80 15.59 1.58
N GLN A 419 -18.14 15.57 1.58
CA GLN A 419 -18.95 16.78 1.78
C GLN A 419 -18.83 17.35 3.20
N GLN A 420 -18.61 16.48 4.18
CA GLN A 420 -18.45 16.82 5.59
C GLN A 420 -16.99 17.15 5.93
N LEU A 421 -16.05 16.88 5.02
CA LEU A 421 -14.60 16.99 5.23
C LEU A 421 -14.14 16.20 6.47
N ARG A 422 -14.66 14.97 6.63
CA ARG A 422 -14.23 14.05 7.68
C ARG A 422 -13.53 12.82 7.13
N MET A 423 -12.51 12.38 7.86
CA MET A 423 -11.73 11.19 7.57
C MET A 423 -11.64 10.32 8.83
N TRP A 424 -11.98 9.04 8.73
CA TRP A 424 -11.93 8.08 9.82
C TRP A 424 -10.80 7.10 9.58
N VAL A 425 -9.84 6.99 10.49
CA VAL A 425 -8.62 6.18 10.28
C VAL A 425 -8.52 5.09 11.33
N SER A 426 -8.29 3.84 10.91
CA SER A 426 -8.12 2.71 11.81
C SER A 426 -6.83 2.80 12.63
N THR A 427 -6.91 2.46 13.92
CA THR A 427 -5.76 2.23 14.79
C THR A 427 -5.26 0.78 14.62
N ALA A 428 -4.17 0.41 15.30
CA ALA A 428 -3.68 -0.96 15.28
C ALA A 428 -4.54 -1.90 16.16
N PRO A 429 -4.59 -3.21 15.84
CA PRO A 429 -4.02 -3.86 14.65
C PRO A 429 -4.92 -3.68 13.41
N TRP A 430 -4.30 -3.42 12.26
CA TRP A 430 -4.92 -3.37 10.92
C TRP A 430 -6.23 -2.52 10.85
N GLN A 431 -7.35 -3.10 10.43
CA GLN A 431 -8.70 -2.50 10.46
C GLN A 431 -9.52 -2.88 11.70
N GLU A 432 -9.00 -3.76 12.55
CA GLU A 432 -9.72 -4.23 13.75
C GLU A 432 -9.61 -3.23 14.91
N GLY A 433 -8.61 -2.34 14.88
CA GLY A 433 -8.51 -1.23 15.81
C GLY A 433 -9.72 -0.28 15.76
N ALA A 434 -9.76 0.65 16.71
CA ALA A 434 -10.73 1.74 16.70
C ALA A 434 -10.56 2.61 15.45
N PHE A 435 -11.62 3.26 14.97
CA PHE A 435 -11.52 4.26 13.92
C PHE A 435 -11.62 5.65 14.54
N MET A 436 -10.57 6.46 14.37
CA MET A 436 -10.51 7.84 14.87
C MET A 436 -11.00 8.81 13.80
N CYS A 437 -11.97 9.66 14.14
CA CYS A 437 -12.50 10.71 13.25
C CYS A 437 -11.61 11.93 13.28
N TYR A 438 -11.24 12.43 12.11
CA TYR A 438 -10.57 13.70 11.88
C TYR A 438 -11.49 14.61 11.06
N ASP A 439 -11.99 15.69 11.67
CA ASP A 439 -12.68 16.77 10.96
C ASP A 439 -11.63 17.77 10.44
N LEU A 440 -11.39 17.74 9.14
CA LEU A 440 -10.30 18.52 8.53
C LEU A 440 -10.51 20.03 8.71
N ARG A 441 -11.77 20.51 8.73
CA ARG A 441 -12.06 21.93 8.96
C ARG A 441 -11.61 22.37 10.35
N LYS A 442 -11.86 21.53 11.36
CA LYS A 442 -11.41 21.79 12.74
C LYS A 442 -9.90 21.67 12.85
N ALA A 443 -9.31 20.66 12.22
CA ALA A 443 -7.87 20.44 12.24
C ALA A 443 -7.07 21.63 11.69
N TRP A 444 -7.55 22.29 10.63
CA TRP A 444 -6.89 23.49 10.11
C TRP A 444 -7.23 24.78 10.87
N ALA A 445 -8.28 24.77 11.70
CA ALA A 445 -8.68 25.93 12.49
C ALA A 445 -7.96 25.98 13.85
N ASN A 446 -7.60 24.82 14.41
CA ASN A 446 -6.88 24.69 15.67
C ASN A 446 -5.60 23.86 15.47
N LEU A 447 -4.46 24.55 15.48
CA LEU A 447 -3.15 23.96 15.27
C LEU A 447 -2.35 23.86 16.58
N ASP A 448 -3.01 23.86 17.75
CA ASP A 448 -2.31 23.65 19.02
C ASP A 448 -1.74 22.21 19.07
N PRO A 449 -0.40 22.04 19.10
CA PRO A 449 0.23 20.72 19.13
C PRO A 449 -0.06 19.91 20.40
N ARG A 450 -0.66 20.52 21.43
CA ARG A 450 -1.01 19.85 22.70
C ARG A 450 -2.40 19.23 22.68
N GLU A 451 -3.25 19.60 21.73
CA GLU A 451 -4.61 19.08 21.63
C GLU A 451 -4.70 17.93 20.62
N GLU A 452 -5.56 16.96 20.88
CA GLU A 452 -5.83 15.90 19.91
C GLU A 452 -6.66 16.45 18.75
N LEU A 453 -6.27 16.12 17.53
CA LEU A 453 -7.09 16.48 16.36
C LEU A 453 -8.31 15.57 16.19
N SER A 454 -8.28 14.38 16.80
CA SER A 454 -9.40 13.45 16.69
C SER A 454 -10.66 14.00 17.38
N THR A 455 -11.78 13.96 16.68
CA THR A 455 -13.07 14.55 17.13
C THR A 455 -14.09 13.51 17.55
N GLY A 456 -13.75 12.23 17.48
CA GLY A 456 -14.63 11.11 17.78
C GLY A 456 -13.96 9.78 17.47
N ALA A 457 -14.57 8.68 17.90
CA ALA A 457 -14.07 7.33 17.67
C ALA A 457 -15.21 6.32 17.49
N ILE A 458 -14.99 5.34 16.62
CA ILE A 458 -15.77 4.10 16.55
C ILE A 458 -14.93 2.99 17.19
N PRO A 459 -15.49 2.17 18.09
CA PRO A 459 -14.71 1.24 18.89
C PRO A 459 -14.03 0.14 18.06
N PRO A 460 -13.02 -0.54 18.65
CA PRO A 460 -12.38 -1.68 18.02
C PRO A 460 -13.37 -2.82 17.73
N ASP A 461 -13.01 -3.71 16.80
CA ASP A 461 -13.87 -4.80 16.39
C ASP A 461 -14.01 -5.88 17.47
N PRO A 462 -15.23 -6.39 17.72
CA PRO A 462 -15.45 -7.52 18.61
C PRO A 462 -14.68 -8.79 18.21
N LEU A 463 -14.31 -8.96 16.93
CA LEU A 463 -13.53 -10.09 16.42
C LEU A 463 -12.26 -10.31 17.26
N MET A 464 -11.59 -9.24 17.70
CA MET A 464 -10.35 -9.33 18.48
C MET A 464 -10.51 -10.05 19.82
N GLY A 465 -11.73 -10.10 20.37
CA GLY A 465 -12.04 -10.83 21.60
C GLY A 465 -12.39 -12.30 21.40
N THR A 466 -12.37 -12.80 20.16
CA THR A 466 -12.85 -14.16 19.83
C THR A 466 -11.72 -15.20 19.86
N PRO A 467 -12.04 -16.49 20.13
CA PRO A 467 -11.07 -17.57 19.97
C PRO A 467 -10.50 -17.69 18.56
N ALA A 468 -11.28 -17.35 17.52
CA ALA A 468 -10.83 -17.38 16.14
C ALA A 468 -9.67 -16.39 15.91
N PHE A 469 -9.78 -15.17 16.43
CA PHE A 469 -8.71 -14.18 16.31
C PHE A 469 -7.45 -14.60 17.09
N ALA A 470 -7.61 -15.17 18.29
CA ALA A 470 -6.48 -15.74 19.03
C ALA A 470 -5.80 -16.89 18.26
N GLY A 471 -6.60 -17.74 17.60
CA GLY A 471 -6.13 -18.78 16.69
C GLY A 471 -5.34 -18.21 15.51
N PHE A 472 -5.85 -17.18 14.84
CA PHE A 472 -5.14 -16.49 13.77
C PHE A 472 -3.78 -15.93 14.21
N LEU A 473 -3.70 -15.30 15.39
CA LEU A 473 -2.42 -14.83 15.92
C LEU A 473 -1.44 -15.99 16.19
N ALA A 474 -1.93 -17.11 16.74
CA ALA A 474 -1.12 -18.31 16.95
C ALA A 474 -0.63 -18.91 15.62
N PHE A 475 -1.49 -18.95 14.59
CA PHE A 475 -1.10 -19.39 13.24
C PHE A 475 0.04 -18.53 12.69
N ARG A 476 -0.05 -17.20 12.82
CA ARG A 476 1.00 -16.28 12.34
C ARG A 476 2.32 -16.51 13.05
N GLU A 477 2.29 -16.68 14.37
CA GLU A 477 3.47 -16.96 15.18
C GLU A 477 4.14 -18.29 14.76
N LEU A 478 3.35 -19.37 14.60
CA LEU A 478 3.85 -20.65 14.11
C LEU A 478 4.46 -20.54 12.70
N LYS A 479 3.83 -19.75 11.82
CA LYS A 479 4.39 -19.47 10.49
C LYS A 479 5.75 -18.75 10.60
N HIS A 480 5.87 -17.77 11.49
CA HIS A 480 7.14 -17.07 11.72
C HIS A 480 8.25 -18.00 12.22
N GLN A 481 7.93 -18.87 13.19
CA GLN A 481 8.86 -19.89 13.69
C GLN A 481 9.30 -20.83 12.57
N MET A 482 8.36 -21.29 11.73
CA MET A 482 8.68 -22.14 10.59
C MET A 482 9.55 -21.42 9.54
N ASP A 483 9.28 -20.16 9.24
CA ASP A 483 10.10 -19.34 8.31
C ASP A 483 11.52 -19.09 8.87
N ALA A 484 11.68 -19.05 10.20
CA ALA A 484 12.96 -18.98 10.89
C ALA A 484 13.72 -20.33 10.94
N GLY A 485 13.11 -21.42 10.46
CA GLY A 485 13.69 -22.76 10.48
C GLY A 485 13.58 -23.47 11.83
N GLU A 486 12.73 -22.98 12.73
CA GLU A 486 12.45 -23.61 14.01
C GLU A 486 11.58 -24.86 13.86
N THR A 487 11.60 -25.72 14.88
CA THR A 487 10.73 -26.91 14.91
C THR A 487 9.36 -26.51 15.43
N ILE A 488 8.33 -26.76 14.62
CA ILE A 488 6.93 -26.53 14.99
C ILE A 488 6.13 -27.82 14.99
N ASP A 489 4.96 -27.77 15.61
CA ASP A 489 3.93 -28.80 15.50
C ASP A 489 3.00 -28.48 14.30
N PRO A 490 3.00 -29.29 13.22
CA PRO A 490 2.11 -29.06 12.08
C PRO A 490 0.62 -29.22 12.43
N GLU A 491 0.26 -30.00 13.46
CA GLU A 491 -1.13 -30.09 13.92
C GLU A 491 -1.60 -28.79 14.58
N ALA A 492 -0.68 -28.07 15.25
CA ALA A 492 -0.98 -26.78 15.83
C ALA A 492 -1.31 -25.71 14.77
N LEU A 493 -0.69 -25.77 13.58
CA LEU A 493 -1.01 -24.87 12.46
C LEU A 493 -2.48 -25.00 12.04
N VAL A 494 -2.92 -26.23 11.77
CA VAL A 494 -4.29 -26.49 11.29
C VAL A 494 -5.32 -26.31 12.39
N LYS A 495 -4.96 -26.57 13.66
CA LYS A 495 -5.85 -26.32 14.81
C LYS A 495 -6.05 -24.83 15.08
N ALA A 496 -5.06 -23.99 14.75
CA ALA A 496 -5.13 -22.55 14.93
C ALA A 496 -6.21 -21.92 14.03
N ASP A 497 -6.39 -22.42 12.82
CA ASP A 497 -7.52 -22.07 11.93
C ASP A 497 -7.89 -23.26 11.03
N PRO A 498 -8.90 -24.07 11.42
CA PRO A 498 -9.30 -25.27 10.67
C PRO A 498 -9.99 -24.99 9.33
N GLU A 499 -10.43 -23.76 9.05
CA GLU A 499 -11.04 -23.42 7.76
C GLU A 499 -10.04 -22.76 6.81
N TYR A 500 -8.89 -22.35 7.31
CA TYR A 500 -7.88 -21.71 6.49
C TYR A 500 -7.01 -22.72 5.73
N TYR A 501 -7.27 -22.84 4.42
CA TYR A 501 -6.56 -23.77 3.53
C TYR A 501 -5.02 -23.67 3.66
N HIS A 502 -4.48 -22.46 3.84
CA HIS A 502 -3.03 -22.23 3.86
C HIS A 502 -2.38 -22.84 5.11
N ALA A 503 -3.10 -23.00 6.22
CA ALA A 503 -2.60 -23.72 7.39
C ALA A 503 -2.23 -25.17 7.05
N TYR A 504 -3.08 -25.83 6.27
CA TYR A 504 -2.85 -27.17 5.77
C TYR A 504 -1.71 -27.22 4.75
N VAL A 505 -1.60 -26.22 3.86
CA VAL A 505 -0.47 -26.13 2.91
C VAL A 505 0.87 -26.06 3.65
N LEU A 506 0.99 -25.20 4.67
CA LEU A 506 2.22 -25.06 5.44
C LEU A 506 2.55 -26.31 6.26
N ALA A 507 1.54 -26.93 6.88
CA ALA A 507 1.70 -28.20 7.59
C ALA A 507 2.19 -29.31 6.64
N GLY A 508 1.62 -29.39 5.43
CA GLY A 508 2.03 -30.30 4.37
C GLY A 508 3.47 -30.06 3.90
N ASP A 509 3.83 -28.81 3.62
CA ASP A 509 5.18 -28.41 3.22
C ASP A 509 6.22 -28.76 4.29
N TYR A 510 5.88 -28.55 5.57
CA TYR A 510 6.72 -28.87 6.71
C TYR A 510 6.96 -30.39 6.83
N CYS A 511 5.90 -31.20 6.81
CA CYS A 511 5.99 -32.66 6.83
C CYS A 511 6.77 -33.21 5.62
N TYR A 512 6.53 -32.65 4.43
CA TYR A 512 7.20 -33.08 3.20
C TYR A 512 8.72 -32.86 3.28
N LYS A 513 9.17 -31.70 3.77
CA LYS A 513 10.60 -31.40 3.97
C LYS A 513 11.29 -32.36 4.95
N ARG A 514 10.53 -32.97 5.87
CA ARG A 514 11.04 -33.95 6.86
C ARG A 514 10.94 -35.40 6.40
N GLY A 515 10.46 -35.64 5.17
CA GLY A 515 10.29 -36.99 4.62
C GLY A 515 9.00 -37.71 5.07
N GLU A 516 8.11 -37.04 5.80
CA GLU A 516 6.85 -37.58 6.28
C GLU A 516 5.75 -37.51 5.19
N ARG A 517 5.94 -38.26 4.10
CA ARG A 517 5.13 -38.13 2.86
C ARG A 517 3.64 -38.39 3.05
N ASP A 518 3.27 -39.44 3.78
CA ASP A 518 1.85 -39.80 3.96
C ASP A 518 1.09 -38.71 4.75
N LYS A 519 1.72 -38.15 5.80
CA LYS A 519 1.16 -37.01 6.54
C LYS A 519 1.07 -35.76 5.68
N ALA A 520 2.12 -35.47 4.92
CA ALA A 520 2.12 -34.32 4.02
C ALA A 520 0.99 -34.40 3.00
N ARG A 521 0.80 -35.58 2.38
CA ARG A 521 -0.31 -35.84 1.45
C ARG A 521 -1.67 -35.61 2.11
N ALA A 522 -1.89 -36.14 3.31
CA ALA A 522 -3.16 -35.95 4.02
C ALA A 522 -3.49 -34.46 4.25
N TYR A 523 -2.49 -33.64 4.63
CA TYR A 523 -2.68 -32.20 4.76
C TYR A 523 -2.99 -31.53 3.42
N TYR A 524 -2.31 -31.89 2.33
CA TYR A 524 -2.62 -31.31 1.02
C TYR A 524 -4.01 -31.71 0.50
N GLU A 525 -4.44 -32.95 0.74
CA GLU A 525 -5.78 -33.42 0.39
C GLU A 525 -6.86 -32.65 1.18
N GLU A 526 -6.63 -32.40 2.47
CA GLU A 526 -7.52 -31.56 3.28
C GLU A 526 -7.50 -30.09 2.80
N ALA A 527 -6.34 -29.55 2.41
CA ALA A 527 -6.27 -28.19 1.86
C ALA A 527 -7.17 -28.02 0.61
N LEU A 528 -7.33 -29.08 -0.21
CA LEU A 528 -8.21 -29.07 -1.39
C LEU A 528 -9.71 -29.09 -1.04
N THR A 529 -10.10 -29.37 0.20
CA THR A 529 -11.51 -29.29 0.65
C THR A 529 -11.90 -27.88 1.07
N LYS A 530 -10.91 -27.01 1.32
CA LYS A 530 -11.08 -25.63 1.80
C LYS A 530 -11.12 -24.62 0.65
N GLU A 531 -11.54 -23.39 0.96
CA GLU A 531 -11.60 -22.31 -0.03
C GLU A 531 -10.20 -21.76 -0.35
N ILE A 532 -9.59 -22.26 -1.43
CA ILE A 532 -8.24 -21.86 -1.85
C ILE A 532 -8.26 -20.50 -2.55
N ALA A 533 -7.36 -19.59 -2.18
CA ALA A 533 -7.38 -18.20 -2.66
C ALA A 533 -7.15 -18.06 -4.18
N THR A 534 -6.21 -18.82 -4.75
CA THR A 534 -5.80 -18.69 -6.16
C THR A 534 -5.65 -20.02 -6.89
N ALA A 535 -5.85 -20.02 -8.21
CA ALA A 535 -5.66 -21.21 -9.04
C ALA A 535 -4.20 -21.70 -9.03
N LYS A 536 -3.24 -20.79 -8.84
CA LYS A 536 -1.82 -21.12 -8.70
C LYS A 536 -1.54 -21.92 -7.43
N GLU A 537 -2.16 -21.55 -6.32
CA GLU A 537 -2.02 -22.29 -5.05
C GLU A 537 -2.71 -23.64 -5.13
N GLU A 538 -3.88 -23.71 -5.75
CA GLU A 538 -4.54 -25.00 -6.00
C GLU A 538 -3.67 -25.94 -6.85
N ALA A 539 -3.11 -25.42 -7.96
CA ALA A 539 -2.20 -26.18 -8.81
C ALA A 539 -0.92 -26.62 -8.07
N TYR A 540 -0.39 -25.78 -7.17
CA TYR A 540 0.71 -26.14 -6.29
C TYR A 540 0.35 -27.33 -5.40
N ILE A 541 -0.79 -27.28 -4.70
CA ILE A 541 -1.26 -28.35 -3.81
C ILE A 541 -1.41 -29.66 -4.57
N ARG A 542 -2.11 -29.64 -5.72
CA ARG A 542 -2.30 -30.82 -6.59
C ARG A 542 -0.97 -31.43 -7.05
N LYS A 543 0.02 -30.58 -7.36
CA LYS A 543 1.37 -31.05 -7.74
C LYS A 543 2.12 -31.68 -6.57
N GLN A 544 1.95 -31.19 -5.35
CA GLN A 544 2.61 -31.79 -4.17
C GLN A 544 2.02 -33.16 -3.83
N ILE A 545 0.72 -33.38 -4.01
CA ILE A 545 0.08 -34.70 -3.81
C ILE A 545 0.67 -35.76 -4.74
N GLN A 546 1.11 -35.39 -5.95
CA GLN A 546 1.70 -36.30 -6.93
C GLN A 546 3.17 -36.67 -6.67
N ARG A 547 3.85 -35.96 -5.77
CA ARG A 547 5.25 -36.22 -5.38
C ARG A 547 5.33 -37.20 -4.21
#